data_AF-A0A084F1I4-F1
#
_entry.id   AF-A0A084F1I4-F1
#
_cell.length_a   1.000
_cell.length_b   1.000
_cell.length_c   1.000
_cell.angle_alpha   90.00
_cell.angle_beta   90.00
_cell.angle_gamma   90.00
#
_symmetry.space_group_name_H-M   'P 1'
#
loop_
_entity.id
_entity.type
_entity.pdbx_description
1 polymer ?
#
loop_
_entity_poly.entity_id
_entity_poly.type
_entity_poly.pdbx_seq_one_letter_code
_entity_poly.pdbx_strand_id
1 'polypeptide(L)'
;MKKFKSKKWVNHGFGLVALVGLSTSLAVACSKAKKEPIIQTKATEQTNENNQNNEEIALMQAFAAKKEAAKEKINNLANLLADEKVDFINRIQSINHYSKEDEINSIINEAELKDQQNLFAAQEALRLKREREENAKENLRTKKKQAKAIINKLVNLSDSEKQSFLNRIDQVTDPSKVDDVITITREAVDKDKLNHIIKNKLTPISAKSFLLNKKYYLRFEFKTTKETFELVEKNQLRLQIDIFKNGGFIGTFDETSASYPTKDKKDVYAIKIEDTKDGMVILKIETFNHLPDENISSEYKYQLNNAWYTNDHKQTNLLNEPTKQIQVETNTIDEANKPAEPKA
;
A
#
# COMPACT_ATOMS: atom_id res chain seq x y z
N MET A 1 34.46 27.66 -41.03
CA MET A 1 34.13 28.95 -41.69
C MET A 1 32.70 29.35 -41.35
N LYS A 2 32.49 30.37 -40.52
CA LYS A 2 31.37 31.32 -40.63
C LYS A 2 31.68 32.51 -39.71
N LYS A 3 31.83 33.66 -40.34
CA LYS A 3 32.34 34.93 -39.81
C LYS A 3 31.21 35.66 -39.09
N PHE A 4 31.46 36.20 -37.90
CA PHE A 4 30.67 37.31 -37.37
C PHE A 4 31.47 38.60 -37.49
N LYS A 5 30.94 39.52 -38.30
CA LYS A 5 31.35 40.92 -38.39
C LYS A 5 30.39 41.72 -37.51
N SER A 6 30.89 42.68 -36.75
CA SER A 6 30.10 43.88 -36.42
C SER A 6 30.97 45.13 -36.56
N LYS A 7 30.36 46.14 -37.17
CA LYS A 7 30.95 47.40 -37.64
C LYS A 7 30.94 48.45 -36.52
N LYS A 8 31.96 49.33 -36.58
CA LYS A 8 32.04 50.69 -36.03
C LYS A 8 30.80 51.54 -36.35
N TRP A 9 30.52 52.55 -35.52
CA TRP A 9 30.16 53.95 -35.86
C TRP A 9 30.28 54.81 -34.56
N VAL A 10 30.25 56.15 -34.59
CA VAL A 10 31.37 57.13 -34.69
C VAL A 10 30.99 58.39 -33.85
N ASN A 11 32.00 59.07 -33.27
CA ASN A 11 32.23 60.49 -32.89
C ASN A 11 31.12 61.48 -32.41
N HIS A 12 31.49 62.35 -31.44
CA HIS A 12 31.94 63.77 -31.59
C HIS A 12 32.33 64.35 -30.20
N GLY A 13 33.50 64.98 -30.00
CA GLY A 13 33.83 66.42 -30.20
C GLY A 13 33.99 67.08 -28.80
N PHE A 14 34.83 68.09 -28.47
CA PHE A 14 35.66 69.07 -29.19
C PHE A 14 36.54 69.85 -28.17
N GLY A 15 37.66 70.46 -28.63
CA GLY A 15 38.44 71.56 -27.98
C GLY A 15 39.82 71.13 -27.43
N LEU A 16 41.01 71.39 -28.00
CA LEU A 16 41.64 72.57 -28.65
C LEU A 16 41.70 73.78 -27.69
N VAL A 17 42.85 74.31 -27.24
CA VAL A 17 43.94 75.05 -27.93
C VAL A 17 45.08 75.23 -26.87
N ALA A 18 46.35 74.79 -27.08
CA ALA A 18 47.54 75.55 -27.55
C ALA A 18 48.13 76.57 -26.52
N LEU A 19 49.42 76.96 -26.43
CA LEU A 19 50.67 76.69 -27.16
C LEU A 19 51.83 77.43 -26.42
N VAL A 20 53.07 76.93 -26.59
CA VAL A 20 54.45 77.55 -26.55
C VAL A 20 55.07 78.19 -25.30
N GLY A 21 56.34 77.81 -25.09
CA GLY A 21 57.44 78.68 -24.65
C GLY A 21 58.65 77.91 -24.09
N LEU A 22 59.48 77.25 -24.92
CA LEU A 22 60.90 77.60 -25.22
C LEU A 22 61.60 78.53 -24.18
N SER A 23 62.89 78.41 -23.82
CA SER A 23 63.99 77.47 -24.04
C SER A 23 65.20 77.97 -23.22
N THR A 24 66.15 77.07 -22.92
CA THR A 24 67.62 77.26 -22.80
C THR A 24 68.26 78.10 -21.67
N SER A 25 68.96 77.36 -20.80
CA SER A 25 70.44 77.35 -20.58
C SER A 25 71.15 78.35 -19.65
N LEU A 26 72.09 77.74 -18.90
CA LEU A 26 73.44 78.21 -18.50
C LEU A 26 73.67 78.85 -17.11
N ALA A 27 73.99 77.97 -16.15
CA ALA A 27 75.22 77.89 -15.34
C ALA A 27 75.81 79.07 -14.51
N VAL A 28 76.37 78.63 -13.37
CA VAL A 28 77.46 79.19 -12.54
C VAL A 28 77.10 80.25 -11.50
N ALA A 29 77.19 79.88 -10.22
CA ALA A 29 78.26 80.35 -9.33
C ALA A 29 78.13 79.74 -7.93
N CYS A 30 79.26 79.26 -7.43
CA CYS A 30 79.48 78.80 -6.07
C CYS A 30 79.72 80.02 -5.15
N SER A 31 79.07 80.08 -3.99
CA SER A 31 79.65 80.79 -2.84
C SER A 31 79.26 80.09 -1.53
N LYS A 32 80.30 79.75 -0.75
CA LYS A 32 80.20 79.29 0.63
C LYS A 32 79.75 80.45 1.52
N ALA A 33 78.75 80.24 2.36
CA ALA A 33 78.66 80.95 3.63
C ALA A 33 77.84 80.17 4.68
N LYS A 34 78.51 79.88 5.80
CA LYS A 34 78.02 79.70 7.18
C LYS A 34 76.86 78.72 7.45
N LYS A 35 77.24 77.57 8.03
CA LYS A 35 76.37 76.76 8.89
C LYS A 35 76.04 77.54 10.18
N GLU A 36 74.78 77.87 10.38
CA GLU A 36 74.15 77.93 11.70
C GLU A 36 73.29 76.66 11.85
N PRO A 37 73.28 75.99 13.02
CA PRO A 37 72.49 74.78 13.18
C PRO A 37 71.01 75.13 13.34
N ILE A 38 70.22 74.84 12.32
CA ILE A 38 68.76 74.83 12.42
C ILE A 38 68.38 73.67 13.33
N ILE A 39 67.97 73.99 14.56
CA ILE A 39 67.21 73.10 15.43
C ILE A 39 65.78 73.07 14.90
N GLN A 40 65.53 72.33 13.82
CA GLN A 40 64.18 71.90 13.39
C GLN A 40 64.31 70.58 12.63
N THR A 41 64.44 69.47 13.34
CA THR A 41 64.47 68.12 12.71
C THR A 41 64.01 67.00 13.64
N LYS A 42 63.26 67.29 14.71
CA LYS A 42 62.66 66.23 15.54
C LYS A 42 61.16 66.41 15.83
N ALA A 43 60.66 67.64 15.91
CA ALA A 43 59.26 67.90 16.25
C ALA A 43 58.28 67.70 15.07
N THR A 44 58.72 67.84 13.81
CA THR A 44 57.89 67.71 12.60
C THR A 44 57.88 66.29 12.02
N GLU A 45 58.93 65.51 12.21
CA GLU A 45 58.94 64.06 11.88
C GLU A 45 58.13 63.26 12.91
N GLN A 46 58.26 63.58 14.21
CA GLN A 46 57.44 62.94 15.26
C GLN A 46 55.94 63.22 15.14
N THR A 47 55.53 64.39 14.60
CA THR A 47 54.11 64.70 14.42
C THR A 47 53.51 64.05 13.18
N ASN A 48 54.28 63.81 12.11
CA ASN A 48 53.82 63.04 10.93
C ASN A 48 53.79 61.53 11.18
N GLU A 49 54.80 60.96 11.85
CA GLU A 49 54.79 59.53 12.24
C GLU A 49 53.67 59.22 13.26
N ASN A 50 53.41 60.11 14.22
CA ASN A 50 52.31 59.95 15.17
C ASN A 50 50.92 60.04 14.49
N ASN A 51 50.76 60.83 13.42
CA ASN A 51 49.50 60.91 12.68
C ASN A 51 49.26 59.68 11.78
N GLN A 52 50.30 59.15 11.10
CA GLN A 52 50.18 57.93 10.29
C GLN A 52 49.89 56.68 11.17
N ASN A 53 50.53 56.58 12.33
CA ASN A 53 50.28 55.48 13.28
C ASN A 53 48.84 55.49 13.82
N ASN A 54 48.24 56.68 13.99
CA ASN A 54 46.85 56.79 14.45
C ASN A 54 45.82 56.41 13.37
N GLU A 55 46.08 56.70 12.09
CA GLU A 55 45.22 56.27 10.97
C GLU A 55 45.25 54.75 10.77
N GLU A 56 46.42 54.12 10.87
CA GLU A 56 46.56 52.67 10.71
C GLU A 56 45.86 51.88 11.84
N ILE A 57 45.92 52.38 13.08
CA ILE A 57 45.18 51.83 14.22
C ILE A 57 43.66 51.94 13.99
N ALA A 58 43.19 53.08 13.48
CA ALA A 58 41.76 53.27 13.19
C ALA A 58 41.28 52.32 12.07
N LEU A 59 42.08 52.11 11.03
CA LEU A 59 41.79 51.13 9.97
C LEU A 59 41.74 49.69 10.50
N MET A 60 42.66 49.31 11.39
CA MET A 60 42.65 47.98 12.02
C MET A 60 41.41 47.75 12.88
N GLN A 61 41.00 48.75 13.68
CA GLN A 61 39.80 48.68 14.51
C GLN A 61 38.53 48.60 13.65
N ALA A 62 38.43 49.41 12.60
CA ALA A 62 37.31 49.38 11.66
C ALA A 62 37.21 48.01 10.95
N PHE A 63 38.35 47.45 10.53
CA PHE A 63 38.41 46.13 9.93
C PHE A 63 37.97 45.01 10.89
N ALA A 64 38.41 45.05 12.15
CA ALA A 64 37.98 44.11 13.18
C ALA A 64 36.47 44.19 13.44
N ALA A 65 35.92 45.39 13.56
CA ALA A 65 34.48 45.61 13.71
C ALA A 65 33.68 45.06 12.52
N LYS A 66 34.19 45.24 11.29
CA LYS A 66 33.57 44.68 10.08
C LYS A 66 33.57 43.15 10.08
N LYS A 67 34.65 42.51 10.53
CA LYS A 67 34.70 41.04 10.67
C LYS A 67 33.64 40.54 11.65
N GLU A 68 33.49 41.18 12.81
CA GLU A 68 32.49 40.79 13.79
C GLU A 68 31.05 41.00 13.26
N ALA A 69 30.78 42.14 12.62
CA ALA A 69 29.49 42.38 11.97
C ALA A 69 29.18 41.35 10.86
N ALA A 70 30.19 40.94 10.09
CA ALA A 70 30.05 39.91 9.06
C ALA A 70 29.72 38.53 9.66
N LYS A 71 30.41 38.14 10.75
CA LYS A 71 30.12 36.89 11.47
C LYS A 71 28.71 36.88 12.05
N GLU A 72 28.27 38.01 12.64
CA GLU A 72 26.90 38.15 13.15
C GLU A 72 25.87 38.01 12.03
N LYS A 73 26.10 38.68 10.89
CA LYS A 73 25.24 38.56 9.71
C LYS A 73 25.09 37.10 9.25
N ILE A 74 26.19 36.35 9.18
CA ILE A 74 26.16 34.93 8.79
C ILE A 74 25.45 34.06 9.84
N ASN A 75 25.67 34.32 11.13
CA ASN A 75 24.95 33.63 12.20
C ASN A 75 23.44 33.82 12.11
N ASN A 76 22.99 34.99 11.64
CA ASN A 76 21.59 35.34 11.49
C ASN A 76 20.94 34.82 10.19
N LEU A 77 21.69 34.21 9.28
CA LEU A 77 21.11 33.53 8.11
C LEU A 77 20.33 32.29 8.56
N ALA A 78 19.08 32.18 8.11
CA ALA A 78 18.09 31.28 8.70
C ALA A 78 18.20 29.82 8.23
N ASN A 79 18.68 29.61 7.00
CA ASN A 79 18.67 28.34 6.29
C ASN A 79 20.08 27.74 6.12
N LEU A 80 21.13 28.44 6.56
CA LEU A 80 22.47 27.85 6.68
C LEU A 80 22.49 26.78 7.78
N LEU A 81 23.14 25.65 7.46
CA LEU A 81 23.40 24.59 8.42
C LEU A 81 24.48 25.02 9.42
N ALA A 82 24.54 24.36 10.58
CA ALA A 82 25.44 24.74 11.66
C ALA A 82 26.92 24.63 11.27
N ASP A 83 27.28 23.59 10.52
CA ASP A 83 28.61 23.38 9.95
C ASP A 83 28.95 24.44 8.88
N GLU A 84 28.00 24.77 8.00
CA GLU A 84 28.19 25.81 6.98
C GLU A 84 28.43 27.20 7.60
N LYS A 85 27.68 27.55 8.67
CA LYS A 85 27.91 28.79 9.42
C LYS A 85 29.32 28.85 9.99
N VAL A 86 29.77 27.76 10.61
CA VAL A 86 31.13 27.65 11.18
C VAL A 86 32.18 27.82 10.10
N ASP A 87 32.02 27.18 8.94
CA ASP A 87 32.96 27.28 7.83
C ASP A 87 33.11 28.72 7.31
N PHE A 88 31.99 29.41 7.08
CA PHE A 88 32.04 30.81 6.63
C PHE A 88 32.63 31.75 7.69
N ILE A 89 32.32 31.54 8.97
CA ILE A 89 32.89 32.32 10.09
C ILE A 89 34.41 32.12 10.17
N ASN A 90 34.88 30.89 10.03
CA ASN A 90 36.32 30.56 10.02
C ASN A 90 37.03 31.23 8.83
N ARG A 91 36.41 31.23 7.64
CA ARG A 91 36.92 31.94 6.47
C ARG A 91 37.06 33.44 6.73
N ILE A 92 36.05 34.11 7.30
CA ILE A 92 36.16 35.52 7.71
C ILE A 92 37.30 35.72 8.70
N GLN A 93 37.39 34.85 9.71
CA GLN A 93 38.41 34.97 10.76
C GLN A 93 39.83 34.86 10.21
N SER A 94 40.05 34.07 9.16
CA SER A 94 41.37 33.89 8.52
C SER A 94 41.91 35.12 7.75
N ILE A 95 41.08 36.14 7.49
CA ILE A 95 41.51 37.34 6.76
C ILE A 95 42.27 38.27 7.72
N ASN A 96 43.57 38.46 7.49
CA ASN A 96 44.48 39.13 8.43
C ASN A 96 44.99 40.51 7.98
N HIS A 97 44.43 41.10 6.91
CA HIS A 97 44.88 42.40 6.39
C HIS A 97 43.72 43.25 5.90
N TYR A 98 43.69 44.54 6.26
CA TYR A 98 42.55 45.43 6.00
C TYR A 98 42.33 45.72 4.51
N SER A 99 43.37 45.67 3.67
CA SER A 99 43.24 45.81 2.21
C SER A 99 42.48 44.67 1.51
N LYS A 100 42.13 43.59 2.23
CA LYS A 100 41.36 42.45 1.73
C LYS A 100 39.89 42.51 2.16
N GLU A 101 39.40 43.70 2.50
CA GLU A 101 38.03 43.91 2.95
C GLU A 101 36.96 43.37 1.97
N ASP A 102 37.27 43.38 0.67
CA ASP A 102 36.41 42.83 -0.37
C ASP A 102 36.22 41.31 -0.26
N GLU A 103 37.21 40.58 0.29
CA GLU A 103 37.09 39.14 0.54
C GLU A 103 36.00 38.85 1.60
N ILE A 104 35.83 39.73 2.60
CA ILE A 104 34.74 39.61 3.59
C ILE A 104 33.39 39.72 2.88
N ASN A 105 33.23 40.72 2.01
CA ASN A 105 31.99 40.91 1.25
C ASN A 105 31.70 39.71 0.34
N SER A 106 32.73 39.14 -0.30
CA SER A 106 32.59 37.92 -1.11
C SER A 106 32.08 36.74 -0.27
N ILE A 107 32.64 36.53 0.92
CA ILE A 107 32.20 35.44 1.82
C ILE A 107 30.75 35.64 2.27
N ILE A 108 30.35 36.87 2.60
CA ILE A 108 28.95 37.17 2.94
C ILE A 108 28.02 36.84 1.79
N ASN A 109 28.37 37.25 0.56
CA ASN A 109 27.56 36.98 -0.62
C ASN A 109 27.46 35.47 -0.91
N GLU A 110 28.54 34.72 -0.73
CA GLU A 110 28.53 33.26 -0.83
C GLU A 110 27.62 32.62 0.23
N ALA A 111 27.69 33.10 1.48
CA ALA A 111 26.85 32.62 2.57
C ALA A 111 25.35 32.91 2.31
N GLU A 112 25.02 34.10 1.82
CA GLU A 112 23.66 34.48 1.41
C GLU A 112 23.15 33.62 0.25
N LEU A 113 23.97 33.39 -0.77
CA LEU A 113 23.60 32.52 -1.89
C LEU A 113 23.36 31.08 -1.40
N LYS A 114 24.19 30.60 -0.48
CA LYS A 114 24.07 29.26 0.09
C LYS A 114 22.82 29.12 0.96
N ASP A 115 22.47 30.14 1.74
CA ASP A 115 21.21 30.22 2.48
C ASP A 115 19.99 30.05 1.55
N GLN A 116 19.98 30.79 0.42
CA GLN A 116 18.93 30.67 -0.58
C GLN A 116 18.88 29.29 -1.23
N GLN A 117 20.03 28.68 -1.52
CA GLN A 117 20.11 27.32 -2.06
C GLN A 117 19.53 26.30 -1.09
N ASN A 118 19.82 26.42 0.20
CA ASN A 118 19.28 25.52 1.23
C ASN A 118 17.77 25.69 1.39
N LEU A 119 17.26 26.93 1.35
CA LEU A 119 15.82 27.20 1.34
C LEU A 119 15.14 26.52 0.14
N PHE A 120 15.70 26.69 -1.06
CA PHE A 120 15.17 26.07 -2.27
C PHE A 120 15.19 24.53 -2.18
N ALA A 121 16.30 23.95 -1.71
CA ALA A 121 16.42 22.49 -1.54
C ALA A 121 15.38 21.94 -0.56
N ALA A 122 15.13 22.64 0.57
CA ALA A 122 14.11 22.25 1.53
C ALA A 122 12.69 22.32 0.95
N GLN A 123 12.39 23.37 0.18
CA GLN A 123 11.10 23.51 -0.51
C GLN A 123 10.88 22.40 -1.55
N GLU A 124 11.91 22.08 -2.33
CA GLU A 124 11.85 21.02 -3.34
C GLU A 124 11.67 19.63 -2.71
N ALA A 125 12.37 19.34 -1.60
CA ALA A 125 12.18 18.10 -0.85
C ALA A 125 10.74 17.95 -0.33
N LEU A 126 10.14 19.04 0.16
CA LEU A 126 8.75 19.06 0.59
C LEU A 126 7.78 18.84 -0.58
N ARG A 127 8.05 19.47 -1.73
CA ARG A 127 7.26 19.29 -2.96
C ARG A 127 7.27 17.82 -3.41
N LEU A 128 8.46 17.21 -3.47
CA LEU A 128 8.63 15.80 -3.84
C LEU A 128 7.93 14.86 -2.87
N LYS A 129 7.96 15.16 -1.56
CA LYS A 129 7.23 14.38 -0.55
C LYS A 129 5.73 14.41 -0.81
N ARG A 130 5.15 15.60 -1.01
CA ARG A 130 3.72 15.75 -1.32
C ARG A 130 3.33 15.04 -2.61
N GLU A 131 4.16 15.17 -3.64
CA GLU A 131 3.94 14.49 -4.93
C GLU A 131 3.91 12.96 -4.78
N ARG A 132 4.82 12.39 -3.99
CA ARG A 132 4.81 10.94 -3.69
C ARG A 132 3.55 10.52 -2.93
N GLU A 133 3.12 11.30 -1.95
CA GLU A 133 1.91 11.05 -1.17
C GLU A 133 0.66 11.08 -2.07
N GLU A 134 0.54 12.06 -2.96
CA GLU A 134 -0.57 12.16 -3.92
C GLU A 134 -0.54 11.04 -4.96
N ASN A 135 0.63 10.68 -5.50
CA ASN A 135 0.78 9.56 -6.41
C ASN A 135 0.37 8.23 -5.76
N ALA A 136 0.70 8.02 -4.49
CA ALA A 136 0.28 6.85 -3.74
C ALA A 136 -1.26 6.80 -3.58
N LYS A 137 -1.88 7.93 -3.21
CA LYS A 137 -3.35 8.03 -3.12
C LYS A 137 -4.02 7.76 -4.47
N GLU A 138 -3.47 8.29 -5.55
CA GLU A 138 -4.02 8.09 -6.89
C GLU A 138 -3.91 6.63 -7.36
N ASN A 139 -2.78 5.97 -7.07
CA ASN A 139 -2.61 4.55 -7.33
C ASN A 139 -3.66 3.72 -6.57
N LEU A 140 -3.86 3.99 -5.27
CA LEU A 140 -4.89 3.32 -4.49
C LEU A 140 -6.29 3.55 -5.10
N ARG A 141 -6.64 4.80 -5.44
CA ARG A 141 -7.93 5.15 -6.07
C ARG A 141 -8.16 4.38 -7.37
N THR A 142 -7.14 4.34 -8.22
CA THR A 142 -7.17 3.62 -9.51
C THR A 142 -7.36 2.12 -9.29
N LYS A 143 -6.62 1.51 -8.36
CA LYS A 143 -6.74 0.09 -8.02
C LYS A 143 -8.10 -0.26 -7.44
N LYS A 144 -8.66 0.57 -6.54
CA LYS A 144 -10.04 0.42 -6.04
C LYS A 144 -11.04 0.44 -7.20
N LYS A 145 -10.94 1.39 -8.12
CA LYS A 145 -11.85 1.48 -9.29
C LYS A 145 -11.76 0.23 -10.17
N GLN A 146 -10.55 -0.24 -10.47
CA GLN A 146 -10.33 -1.47 -11.25
C GLN A 146 -10.91 -2.70 -10.55
N ALA A 147 -10.63 -2.87 -9.26
CA ALA A 147 -11.12 -3.97 -8.44
C ALA A 147 -12.66 -4.01 -8.40
N LYS A 148 -13.30 -2.87 -8.14
CA LYS A 148 -14.77 -2.75 -8.16
C LYS A 148 -15.37 -3.12 -9.52
N ALA A 149 -14.72 -2.69 -10.61
CA ALA A 149 -15.17 -3.03 -11.95
C ALA A 149 -15.05 -4.53 -12.25
N ILE A 150 -14.01 -5.21 -11.74
CA ILE A 150 -13.86 -6.67 -11.85
C ILE A 150 -14.98 -7.35 -11.07
N ILE A 151 -15.18 -7.00 -9.79
CA ILE A 151 -16.19 -7.63 -8.93
C ILE A 151 -17.61 -7.48 -9.49
N ASN A 152 -17.96 -6.31 -10.03
CA ASN A 152 -19.28 -6.09 -10.61
C ASN A 152 -19.56 -7.01 -11.82
N LYS A 153 -18.51 -7.43 -12.56
CA LYS A 153 -18.61 -8.33 -13.71
C LYS A 153 -18.66 -9.82 -13.34
N LEU A 154 -18.40 -10.18 -12.08
CA LEU A 154 -18.52 -11.56 -11.61
C LEU A 154 -19.99 -11.98 -11.63
N VAL A 155 -20.30 -13.11 -12.27
CA VAL A 155 -21.70 -13.49 -12.62
C VAL A 155 -22.30 -14.51 -11.65
N ASN A 156 -21.46 -15.21 -10.89
CA ASN A 156 -21.85 -16.27 -9.97
C ASN A 156 -21.89 -15.79 -8.51
N LEU A 157 -21.42 -14.56 -8.24
CA LEU A 157 -21.63 -13.90 -6.95
C LEU A 157 -23.04 -13.29 -6.86
N SER A 158 -23.72 -13.53 -5.74
CA SER A 158 -24.92 -12.81 -5.36
C SER A 158 -24.65 -11.33 -5.09
N ASP A 159 -25.70 -10.51 -5.10
CA ASP A 159 -25.59 -9.07 -4.81
C ASP A 159 -25.03 -8.79 -3.41
N SER A 160 -25.40 -9.60 -2.41
CA SER A 160 -24.86 -9.47 -1.05
C SER A 160 -23.38 -9.82 -0.97
N GLU A 161 -22.93 -10.85 -1.71
CA GLU A 161 -21.51 -11.20 -1.78
C GLU A 161 -20.71 -10.09 -2.47
N LYS A 162 -21.21 -9.58 -3.61
CA LYS A 162 -20.58 -8.43 -4.29
C LYS A 162 -20.46 -7.24 -3.33
N GLN A 163 -21.55 -6.86 -2.67
CA GLN A 163 -21.55 -5.72 -1.77
C GLN A 163 -20.56 -5.90 -0.61
N SER A 164 -20.42 -7.12 -0.07
CA SER A 164 -19.43 -7.43 0.96
C SER A 164 -17.99 -7.14 0.48
N PHE A 165 -17.61 -7.61 -0.70
CA PHE A 165 -16.28 -7.34 -1.26
C PHE A 165 -16.08 -5.85 -1.61
N LEU A 166 -17.10 -5.19 -2.17
CA LEU A 166 -17.05 -3.75 -2.48
C LEU A 166 -16.82 -2.92 -1.21
N ASN A 167 -17.51 -3.25 -0.12
CA ASN A 167 -17.33 -2.58 1.18
C ASN A 167 -15.92 -2.76 1.73
N ARG A 168 -15.36 -3.98 1.65
CA ARG A 168 -13.97 -4.25 2.07
C ARG A 168 -12.96 -3.44 1.27
N ILE A 169 -13.16 -3.32 -0.06
CA ILE A 169 -12.33 -2.44 -0.90
C ILE A 169 -12.44 -0.99 -0.44
N ASP A 170 -13.65 -0.53 -0.11
CA ASP A 170 -13.86 0.85 0.32
C ASP A 170 -13.18 1.19 1.65
N GLN A 171 -13.09 0.22 2.55
CA GLN A 171 -12.40 0.35 3.84
C GLN A 171 -10.87 0.46 3.71
N VAL A 172 -10.27 0.11 2.56
CA VAL A 172 -8.84 0.36 2.33
C VAL A 172 -8.64 1.86 2.06
N THR A 173 -8.16 2.57 3.08
CA THR A 173 -7.91 4.03 3.05
C THR A 173 -6.44 4.40 3.05
N ASP A 174 -5.57 3.49 3.51
CA ASP A 174 -4.11 3.68 3.56
C ASP A 174 -3.47 3.38 2.19
N PRO A 175 -2.85 4.37 1.52
CA PRO A 175 -2.18 4.18 0.23
C PRO A 175 -1.08 3.12 0.23
N SER A 176 -0.46 2.84 1.38
CA SER A 176 0.56 1.79 1.50
C SER A 176 -0.03 0.38 1.44
N LYS A 177 -1.35 0.23 1.62
CA LYS A 177 -2.08 -1.05 1.64
C LYS A 177 -2.76 -1.38 0.31
N VAL A 178 -2.20 -0.94 -0.81
CA VAL A 178 -2.76 -1.21 -2.13
C VAL A 178 -2.88 -2.72 -2.43
N ASP A 179 -2.00 -3.54 -1.86
CA ASP A 179 -2.01 -5.01 -2.02
C ASP A 179 -3.22 -5.66 -1.34
N ASP A 180 -3.81 -5.03 -0.32
CA ASP A 180 -5.06 -5.51 0.29
C ASP A 180 -6.20 -5.48 -0.73
N VAL A 181 -6.27 -4.43 -1.56
CA VAL A 181 -7.28 -4.33 -2.64
C VAL A 181 -7.11 -5.47 -3.65
N ILE A 182 -5.86 -5.81 -4.00
CA ILE A 182 -5.55 -6.91 -4.91
C ILE A 182 -5.98 -8.24 -4.30
N THR A 183 -5.68 -8.45 -3.02
CA THR A 183 -6.04 -9.68 -2.29
C THR A 183 -7.55 -9.85 -2.20
N ILE A 184 -8.30 -8.80 -1.82
CA ILE A 184 -9.76 -8.82 -1.77
C ILE A 184 -10.34 -9.15 -3.16
N THR A 185 -9.77 -8.59 -4.23
CA THR A 185 -10.22 -8.87 -5.60
C THR A 185 -10.01 -10.35 -5.97
N ARG A 186 -8.87 -10.94 -5.60
CA ARG A 186 -8.58 -12.36 -5.85
C ARG A 186 -9.56 -13.26 -5.10
N GLU A 187 -9.81 -12.97 -3.84
CA GLU A 187 -10.80 -13.72 -3.03
C GLU A 187 -12.19 -13.69 -3.69
N ALA A 188 -12.62 -12.53 -4.21
CA ALA A 188 -13.89 -12.42 -4.92
C ALA A 188 -13.92 -13.28 -6.19
N VAL A 189 -12.84 -13.28 -6.97
CA VAL A 189 -12.70 -14.11 -8.18
C VAL A 189 -12.74 -15.60 -7.83
N ASP A 190 -12.03 -16.04 -6.80
CA ASP A 190 -12.01 -17.45 -6.40
C ASP A 190 -13.36 -17.89 -5.83
N LYS A 191 -14.05 -17.00 -5.11
CA LYS A 191 -15.42 -17.23 -4.66
C LYS A 191 -16.41 -17.34 -5.81
N ASP A 192 -16.27 -16.52 -6.85
CA ASP A 192 -17.11 -16.62 -8.06
C ASP A 192 -16.91 -17.98 -8.76
N LYS A 193 -15.66 -18.45 -8.91
CA LYS A 193 -15.37 -19.78 -9.47
C LYS A 193 -15.99 -20.89 -8.63
N LEU A 194 -15.88 -20.80 -7.30
CA LEU A 194 -16.49 -21.76 -6.40
C LEU A 194 -18.02 -21.77 -6.60
N ASN A 195 -18.66 -20.61 -6.56
CA ASN A 195 -20.10 -20.48 -6.78
C ASN A 195 -20.52 -21.03 -8.14
N HIS A 196 -19.71 -20.86 -9.20
CA HIS A 196 -19.96 -21.48 -10.50
C HIS A 196 -19.99 -23.01 -10.43
N ILE A 197 -19.00 -23.62 -9.76
CA ILE A 197 -18.89 -25.09 -9.64
C ILE A 197 -20.08 -25.69 -8.90
N ILE A 198 -20.51 -25.03 -7.82
CA ILE A 198 -21.58 -25.55 -6.94
C ILE A 198 -22.97 -25.03 -7.31
N LYS A 199 -23.10 -24.13 -8.28
CA LYS A 199 -24.40 -23.66 -8.76
C LYS A 199 -25.14 -24.83 -9.40
N ASN A 200 -26.36 -25.07 -8.93
CA ASN A 200 -27.19 -26.22 -9.28
C ASN A 200 -26.55 -27.57 -8.91
N LYS A 201 -25.60 -27.56 -7.97
CA LYS A 201 -24.93 -28.77 -7.50
C LYS A 201 -24.92 -28.86 -5.97
N LEU A 202 -24.83 -30.08 -5.46
CA LEU A 202 -24.72 -30.46 -4.07
C LEU A 202 -23.33 -31.05 -3.86
N THR A 203 -22.57 -30.44 -2.95
CA THR A 203 -21.26 -30.97 -2.54
C THR A 203 -21.42 -31.82 -1.29
N PRO A 204 -21.17 -33.14 -1.33
CA PRO A 204 -21.23 -34.00 -0.15
C PRO A 204 -20.33 -33.49 0.98
N ILE A 205 -20.89 -33.42 2.19
CA ILE A 205 -20.14 -33.14 3.43
C ILE A 205 -20.04 -34.42 4.24
N SER A 206 -21.20 -35.04 4.49
CA SER A 206 -21.30 -36.23 5.32
C SER A 206 -22.46 -37.10 4.88
N ALA A 207 -22.37 -38.38 5.22
CA ALA A 207 -23.44 -39.35 5.05
C ALA A 207 -23.48 -40.20 6.32
N LYS A 208 -24.67 -40.54 6.81
CA LYS A 208 -24.88 -41.34 8.03
C LYS A 208 -26.17 -42.14 7.93
N SER A 209 -26.25 -43.26 8.64
CA SER A 209 -27.52 -43.92 8.93
C SER A 209 -28.17 -43.35 10.19
N PHE A 210 -29.49 -43.40 10.29
CA PHE A 210 -30.20 -43.13 11.55
C PHE A 210 -31.39 -44.06 11.73
N LEU A 211 -31.76 -44.29 13.00
CA LEU A 211 -32.86 -45.18 13.38
C LEU A 211 -34.13 -44.36 13.66
N LEU A 212 -35.23 -44.71 13.01
CA LEU A 212 -36.55 -44.15 13.26
C LEU A 212 -37.58 -45.28 13.23
N ASN A 213 -38.41 -45.40 14.27
CA ASN A 213 -39.43 -46.46 14.37
C ASN A 213 -38.88 -47.89 14.13
N LYS A 214 -37.69 -48.17 14.67
CA LYS A 214 -36.94 -49.44 14.51
C LYS A 214 -36.51 -49.75 13.07
N LYS A 215 -36.53 -48.75 12.17
CA LYS A 215 -36.09 -48.87 10.79
C LYS A 215 -34.95 -47.90 10.51
N TYR A 216 -33.99 -48.32 9.69
CA TYR A 216 -32.82 -47.51 9.37
C TYR A 216 -33.02 -46.71 8.09
N TYR A 217 -32.61 -45.45 8.11
CA TYR A 217 -32.70 -44.51 7.00
C TYR A 217 -31.32 -43.92 6.74
N LEU A 218 -31.12 -43.35 5.54
CA LEU A 218 -29.90 -42.65 5.21
C LEU A 218 -30.12 -41.14 5.26
N ARG A 219 -29.15 -40.43 5.85
CA ARG A 219 -29.05 -38.97 5.86
C ARG A 219 -27.79 -38.56 5.13
N PHE A 220 -27.93 -37.59 4.25
CA PHE A 220 -26.83 -36.96 3.53
C PHE A 220 -26.83 -35.46 3.84
N GLU A 221 -25.66 -34.93 4.15
CA GLU A 221 -25.44 -33.49 4.35
C GLU A 221 -24.64 -32.94 3.18
N PHE A 222 -25.08 -31.78 2.68
CA PHE A 222 -24.48 -31.15 1.51
C PHE A 222 -24.20 -29.68 1.75
N LYS A 223 -23.15 -29.18 1.08
CA LYS A 223 -22.88 -27.75 0.91
C LYS A 223 -23.37 -27.31 -0.47
N THR A 224 -24.11 -26.22 -0.54
CA THR A 224 -24.59 -25.65 -1.82
C THR A 224 -24.89 -24.15 -1.73
N THR A 225 -25.13 -23.49 -2.87
CA THR A 225 -25.52 -22.07 -2.89
C THR A 225 -26.92 -21.88 -2.31
N LYS A 226 -27.22 -20.67 -1.83
CA LYS A 226 -28.58 -20.34 -1.35
C LYS A 226 -29.65 -20.56 -2.42
N GLU A 227 -29.37 -20.17 -3.66
CA GLU A 227 -30.27 -20.37 -4.82
C GLU A 227 -30.56 -21.86 -5.04
N THR A 228 -29.52 -22.71 -5.00
CA THR A 228 -29.71 -24.16 -5.18
C THR A 228 -30.44 -24.78 -3.99
N PHE A 229 -30.16 -24.34 -2.76
CA PHE A 229 -30.93 -24.76 -1.59
C PHE A 229 -32.42 -24.42 -1.74
N GLU A 230 -32.78 -23.21 -2.16
CA GLU A 230 -34.18 -22.80 -2.35
C GLU A 230 -34.92 -23.66 -3.39
N LEU A 231 -34.20 -24.21 -4.37
CA LEU A 231 -34.75 -25.17 -5.34
C LEU A 231 -34.91 -26.57 -4.74
N VAL A 232 -33.87 -27.09 -4.09
CA VAL A 232 -33.86 -28.43 -3.49
C VAL A 232 -34.81 -28.53 -2.29
N GLU A 233 -35.03 -27.44 -1.56
CA GLU A 233 -36.03 -27.38 -0.49
C GLU A 233 -37.45 -27.62 -1.03
N LYS A 234 -37.77 -27.12 -2.22
CA LYS A 234 -39.12 -27.12 -2.80
C LYS A 234 -39.41 -28.30 -3.72
N ASN A 235 -38.38 -29.00 -4.20
CA ASN A 235 -38.52 -30.06 -5.19
C ASN A 235 -37.97 -31.37 -4.63
N GLN A 236 -38.78 -32.43 -4.67
CA GLN A 236 -38.35 -33.76 -4.26
C GLN A 236 -37.22 -34.25 -5.17
N LEU A 237 -36.22 -34.92 -4.58
CA LEU A 237 -35.14 -35.55 -5.31
C LEU A 237 -35.39 -37.04 -5.48
N ARG A 238 -34.95 -37.58 -6.62
CA ARG A 238 -34.59 -38.98 -6.78
C ARG A 238 -33.16 -39.18 -6.31
N LEU A 239 -32.91 -40.27 -5.62
CA LEU A 239 -31.63 -40.61 -5.00
C LEU A 239 -31.20 -41.99 -5.50
N GLN A 240 -30.13 -42.06 -6.27
CA GLN A 240 -29.58 -43.33 -6.76
C GLN A 240 -28.42 -43.77 -5.87
N ILE A 241 -28.61 -44.89 -5.19
CA ILE A 241 -27.76 -45.36 -4.10
C ILE A 241 -27.15 -46.70 -4.47
N ASP A 242 -25.84 -46.72 -4.57
CA ASP A 242 -25.05 -47.92 -4.77
C ASP A 242 -24.88 -48.68 -3.47
N ILE A 243 -24.98 -50.00 -3.55
CA ILE A 243 -24.80 -50.94 -2.46
C ILE A 243 -23.52 -51.73 -2.70
N PHE A 244 -22.69 -51.81 -1.67
CA PHE A 244 -21.48 -52.61 -1.63
C PHE A 244 -21.62 -53.66 -0.55
N LYS A 245 -21.16 -54.88 -0.81
CA LYS A 245 -21.05 -55.96 0.18
C LYS A 245 -19.63 -56.48 0.22
N ASN A 246 -19.04 -56.55 1.41
CA ASN A 246 -17.64 -56.97 1.61
C ASN A 246 -16.65 -56.21 0.70
N GLY A 247 -16.95 -54.93 0.42
CA GLY A 247 -16.15 -54.07 -0.46
C GLY A 247 -16.42 -54.20 -1.96
N GLY A 248 -17.20 -55.19 -2.40
CA GLY A 248 -17.62 -55.35 -3.80
C GLY A 248 -18.94 -54.65 -4.09
N PHE A 249 -19.06 -53.98 -5.24
CA PHE A 249 -20.34 -53.44 -5.73
C PHE A 249 -21.31 -54.60 -6.02
N ILE A 250 -22.55 -54.51 -5.51
CA ILE A 250 -23.57 -55.57 -5.69
C ILE A 250 -24.86 -55.07 -6.34
N GLY A 251 -25.03 -53.76 -6.49
CA GLY A 251 -26.19 -53.20 -7.18
C GLY A 251 -26.47 -51.77 -6.78
N THR A 252 -27.52 -51.23 -7.38
CA THR A 252 -27.99 -49.85 -7.18
C THR A 252 -29.50 -49.90 -6.97
N PHE A 253 -30.02 -49.05 -6.09
CA PHE A 253 -31.46 -48.81 -5.97
C PHE A 253 -31.77 -47.32 -5.99
N ASP A 254 -32.96 -47.00 -6.49
CA ASP A 254 -33.48 -45.64 -6.53
C ASP A 254 -34.42 -45.41 -5.35
N GLU A 255 -34.30 -44.23 -4.73
CA GLU A 255 -35.14 -43.78 -3.64
C GLU A 255 -35.60 -42.33 -3.88
N THR A 256 -36.47 -41.81 -3.02
CA THR A 256 -36.85 -40.41 -3.02
C THR A 256 -36.38 -39.72 -1.76
N SER A 257 -36.17 -38.41 -1.82
CA SER A 257 -35.97 -37.63 -0.61
C SER A 257 -37.25 -37.56 0.21
N ALA A 258 -37.11 -37.68 1.53
CA ALA A 258 -38.20 -37.52 2.49
C ALA A 258 -38.84 -36.11 2.39
N SER A 259 -40.15 -36.02 2.62
CA SER A 259 -40.85 -34.76 2.85
C SER A 259 -40.92 -34.48 4.34
N TYR A 260 -40.69 -33.23 4.74
CA TYR A 260 -40.83 -32.76 6.10
C TYR A 260 -41.91 -31.68 6.17
N PRO A 261 -42.91 -31.82 7.05
CA PRO A 261 -43.76 -30.71 7.40
C PRO A 261 -42.97 -29.75 8.30
N THR A 262 -43.05 -28.46 8.00
CA THR A 262 -42.55 -27.36 8.85
C THR A 262 -43.73 -26.53 9.35
N LYS A 263 -43.49 -25.61 10.30
CA LYS A 263 -44.53 -24.69 10.78
C LYS A 263 -45.15 -23.86 9.65
N ASP A 264 -44.34 -23.51 8.64
CA ASP A 264 -44.71 -22.56 7.60
C ASP A 264 -44.98 -23.21 6.22
N LYS A 265 -44.51 -24.44 6.01
CA LYS A 265 -44.62 -25.16 4.73
C LYS A 265 -45.01 -26.62 4.96
N LYS A 266 -45.98 -27.12 4.19
CA LYS A 266 -46.49 -28.49 4.31
C LYS A 266 -45.50 -29.55 3.83
N ASP A 267 -44.70 -29.25 2.81
CA ASP A 267 -43.73 -30.17 2.22
C ASP A 267 -42.43 -29.44 1.89
N VAL A 268 -41.36 -29.76 2.63
CA VAL A 268 -39.97 -29.44 2.22
C VAL A 268 -39.17 -30.72 2.08
N TYR A 269 -38.27 -30.76 1.11
CA TYR A 269 -37.51 -31.99 0.77
C TYR A 269 -36.04 -31.95 1.20
N ALA A 270 -35.61 -30.80 1.70
CA ALA A 270 -34.33 -30.60 2.35
C ALA A 270 -34.49 -29.66 3.54
N ILE A 271 -33.70 -29.91 4.59
CA ILE A 271 -33.69 -29.08 5.79
C ILE A 271 -32.38 -28.31 5.84
N LYS A 272 -32.47 -26.98 5.96
CA LYS A 272 -31.31 -26.14 6.25
C LYS A 272 -30.75 -26.44 7.63
N ILE A 273 -29.45 -26.66 7.72
CA ILE A 273 -28.72 -26.80 8.97
C ILE A 273 -28.18 -25.43 9.39
N GLU A 274 -27.35 -24.81 8.54
CA GLU A 274 -26.74 -23.51 8.85
C GLU A 274 -26.37 -22.72 7.59
N ASP A 275 -26.24 -21.40 7.76
CA ASP A 275 -25.47 -20.57 6.83
C ASP A 275 -24.00 -20.61 7.22
N THR A 276 -23.14 -20.75 6.23
CA THR A 276 -21.69 -20.75 6.42
C THR A 276 -21.14 -19.32 6.31
N LYS A 277 -19.94 -19.10 6.87
CA LYS A 277 -19.25 -17.79 6.79
C LYS A 277 -18.97 -17.33 5.36
N ASP A 278 -18.87 -18.26 4.41
CA ASP A 278 -18.69 -17.95 2.99
C ASP A 278 -20.03 -17.78 2.24
N GLY A 279 -21.15 -17.54 2.92
CA GLY A 279 -22.44 -17.25 2.27
C GLY A 279 -23.12 -18.46 1.60
N MET A 280 -22.61 -19.65 1.88
CA MET A 280 -23.15 -20.94 1.41
C MET A 280 -24.09 -21.54 2.44
N VAL A 281 -24.89 -22.52 2.02
CA VAL A 281 -25.84 -23.23 2.90
C VAL A 281 -25.37 -24.67 3.10
N ILE A 282 -25.40 -25.13 4.35
CA ILE A 282 -25.38 -26.55 4.68
C ILE A 282 -26.81 -27.03 4.87
N LEU A 283 -27.17 -28.10 4.18
CA LEU A 283 -28.48 -28.74 4.27
C LEU A 283 -28.34 -30.23 4.53
N LYS A 284 -29.43 -30.86 4.95
CA LYS A 284 -29.60 -32.32 4.96
C LYS A 284 -30.76 -32.78 4.09
N ILE A 285 -30.60 -33.97 3.53
CA ILE A 285 -31.59 -34.74 2.79
C ILE A 285 -31.61 -36.14 3.39
N GLU A 286 -32.79 -36.73 3.57
CA GLU A 286 -32.92 -38.10 4.07
C GLU A 286 -33.72 -38.93 3.07
N THR A 287 -33.52 -40.25 3.07
CA THR A 287 -34.32 -41.17 2.25
C THR A 287 -35.76 -41.23 2.77
N PHE A 288 -36.73 -41.30 1.86
CA PHE A 288 -38.15 -41.44 2.22
C PHE A 288 -38.44 -42.84 2.78
N ASN A 289 -37.95 -43.89 2.10
CA ASN A 289 -38.05 -45.25 2.61
C ASN A 289 -36.84 -45.63 3.49
N HIS A 290 -37.08 -46.62 4.34
CA HIS A 290 -36.04 -47.27 5.13
C HIS A 290 -35.26 -48.28 4.28
N LEU A 291 -34.03 -48.56 4.70
CA LEU A 291 -33.21 -49.62 4.13
C LEU A 291 -33.86 -50.99 4.36
N PRO A 292 -33.76 -51.94 3.40
CA PRO A 292 -34.23 -53.30 3.60
C PRO A 292 -33.54 -53.95 4.79
N ASP A 293 -34.31 -54.60 5.67
CA ASP A 293 -33.79 -55.23 6.92
C ASP A 293 -32.66 -56.23 6.64
N GLU A 294 -32.71 -56.92 5.50
CA GLU A 294 -31.71 -57.89 5.03
C GLU A 294 -30.34 -57.28 4.69
N ASN A 295 -30.27 -55.97 4.47
CA ASN A 295 -29.04 -55.26 4.13
C ASN A 295 -28.47 -54.47 5.32
N ILE A 296 -28.96 -54.72 6.53
CA ILE A 296 -28.55 -54.04 7.76
C ILE A 296 -27.53 -54.92 8.49
N SER A 297 -26.31 -54.97 7.96
CA SER A 297 -25.17 -55.63 8.60
C SER A 297 -23.87 -54.88 8.34
N SER A 298 -22.82 -55.22 9.10
CA SER A 298 -21.49 -54.65 8.91
C SER A 298 -20.86 -54.99 7.54
N GLU A 299 -21.43 -55.92 6.79
CA GLU A 299 -20.93 -56.28 5.47
C GLU A 299 -21.31 -55.25 4.40
N TYR A 300 -22.39 -54.49 4.65
CA TYR A 300 -23.01 -53.60 3.67
C TYR A 300 -22.53 -52.16 3.83
N LYS A 301 -22.29 -51.52 2.69
CA LYS A 301 -22.04 -50.09 2.59
C LYS A 301 -22.88 -49.46 1.51
N TYR A 302 -23.19 -48.19 1.68
CA TYR A 302 -24.05 -47.40 0.81
C TYR A 302 -23.34 -46.15 0.33
N GLN A 303 -23.53 -45.81 -0.94
CA GLN A 303 -22.99 -44.59 -1.53
C GLN A 303 -24.06 -43.94 -2.40
N LEU A 304 -24.44 -42.71 -2.09
CA LEU A 304 -25.22 -41.92 -3.02
C LEU A 304 -24.32 -41.48 -4.18
N ASN A 305 -24.64 -41.96 -5.38
CA ASN A 305 -23.87 -41.72 -6.60
C ASN A 305 -24.50 -40.65 -7.50
N ASN A 306 -25.82 -40.53 -7.47
CA ASN A 306 -26.54 -39.57 -8.29
C ASN A 306 -27.79 -39.07 -7.54
N ALA A 307 -28.11 -37.79 -7.73
CA ALA A 307 -29.34 -37.19 -7.23
C ALA A 307 -29.87 -36.22 -8.27
N TRP A 308 -31.17 -36.24 -8.58
CA TRP A 308 -31.79 -35.31 -9.54
C TRP A 308 -33.20 -34.96 -9.11
N TYR A 309 -33.76 -33.88 -9.64
CA TYR A 309 -35.15 -33.52 -9.33
C TYR A 309 -36.11 -34.56 -9.91
N THR A 310 -37.16 -34.95 -9.17
CA THR A 310 -38.14 -35.95 -9.62
C THR A 310 -38.87 -35.56 -10.92
N ASN A 311 -38.98 -34.25 -11.19
CA ASN A 311 -39.54 -33.69 -12.42
C ASN A 311 -38.52 -33.49 -13.55
N ASP A 312 -37.23 -33.76 -13.32
CA ASP A 312 -36.21 -33.69 -14.36
C ASP A 312 -36.11 -35.03 -15.12
N HIS A 313 -36.77 -35.09 -16.26
CA HIS A 313 -36.74 -36.26 -17.14
C HIS A 313 -35.35 -36.54 -17.74
N LYS A 314 -34.42 -35.58 -17.72
CA LYS A 314 -33.05 -35.76 -18.19
C LYS A 314 -32.12 -36.36 -17.13
N GLN A 315 -32.60 -36.47 -15.88
CA GLN A 315 -31.84 -37.00 -14.75
C GLN A 315 -30.49 -36.29 -14.55
N THR A 316 -30.51 -34.95 -14.63
CA THR A 316 -29.31 -34.14 -14.48
C THR A 316 -28.76 -34.31 -13.07
N ASN A 317 -27.59 -34.95 -12.94
CA ASN A 317 -26.99 -35.20 -11.64
C ASN A 317 -26.70 -33.86 -10.92
N LEU A 318 -27.22 -33.70 -9.72
CA LEU A 318 -26.99 -32.57 -8.83
C LEU A 318 -25.75 -32.77 -7.99
N LEU A 319 -25.18 -33.96 -7.87
CA LEU A 319 -23.91 -34.14 -7.16
C LEU A 319 -22.74 -33.63 -7.99
N ASN A 320 -21.77 -32.99 -7.34
CA ASN A 320 -20.46 -32.71 -7.95
C ASN A 320 -19.52 -33.91 -7.88
N GLU A 321 -19.68 -34.76 -6.87
CA GLU A 321 -18.99 -36.03 -6.67
C GLU A 321 -19.89 -37.00 -5.87
N PRO A 322 -19.66 -38.33 -5.97
CA PRO A 322 -20.33 -39.29 -5.10
C PRO A 322 -20.06 -39.03 -3.62
N THR A 323 -21.02 -39.37 -2.77
CA THR A 323 -20.81 -39.34 -1.31
C THR A 323 -19.74 -40.35 -0.88
N LYS A 324 -19.25 -40.26 0.36
CA LYS A 324 -18.44 -41.34 0.94
C LYS A 324 -19.31 -42.56 1.21
N GLN A 325 -18.74 -43.75 1.07
CA GLN A 325 -19.40 -44.99 1.49
C GLN A 325 -19.68 -44.98 2.99
N ILE A 326 -20.89 -45.35 3.38
CA ILE A 326 -21.31 -45.43 4.77
C ILE A 326 -21.83 -46.82 5.11
N GLN A 327 -21.59 -47.24 6.34
CA GLN A 327 -22.11 -48.47 6.91
C GLN A 327 -23.26 -48.11 7.86
N VAL A 328 -24.22 -49.01 8.03
CA VAL A 328 -25.27 -48.80 9.05
C VAL A 328 -24.67 -49.03 10.43
N GLU A 329 -24.73 -48.02 11.28
CA GLU A 329 -24.33 -48.12 12.68
C GLU A 329 -25.45 -48.79 13.48
N THR A 330 -25.36 -50.12 13.61
CA THR A 330 -26.23 -50.86 14.52
C THR A 330 -25.70 -50.67 15.94
N ASN A 331 -26.18 -49.64 16.64
CA ASN A 331 -25.99 -49.60 18.09
C ASN A 331 -26.70 -50.82 18.66
N THR A 332 -25.93 -51.79 19.16
CA THR A 332 -26.43 -52.89 19.98
C THR A 332 -27.10 -52.29 21.21
N ILE A 333 -28.41 -52.06 21.14
CA ILE A 333 -29.23 -51.78 22.32
C ILE A 333 -29.31 -53.10 23.09
N ASP A 334 -28.42 -53.22 24.08
CA ASP A 334 -28.54 -53.95 25.34
C ASP A 334 -29.21 -55.35 25.30
N GLU A 335 -28.36 -56.38 25.34
CA GLU A 335 -28.69 -57.69 25.91
C GLU A 335 -29.06 -57.62 27.42
N ALA A 336 -29.07 -56.45 28.05
CA ALA A 336 -29.35 -56.26 29.47
C ALA A 336 -30.84 -56.41 29.87
N ASN A 337 -31.77 -56.58 28.92
CA ASN A 337 -33.21 -56.77 29.20
C ASN A 337 -33.79 -58.05 28.58
N LYS A 338 -32.99 -59.12 28.48
CA LYS A 338 -33.55 -60.46 28.19
C LYS A 338 -34.29 -60.94 29.45
N PRO A 339 -35.62 -61.17 29.43
CA PRO A 339 -36.31 -61.73 30.58
C PRO A 339 -35.73 -63.11 30.87
N ALA A 340 -35.31 -63.33 32.12
CA ALA A 340 -34.82 -64.62 32.55
C ALA A 340 -35.90 -65.68 32.29
N GLU A 341 -35.54 -66.74 31.57
CA GLU A 341 -36.40 -67.90 31.39
C GLU A 341 -36.85 -68.43 32.76
N PRO A 342 -38.13 -68.79 32.92
CA PRO A 342 -38.62 -69.34 34.17
C PRO A 342 -37.92 -70.69 34.38
N LYS A 343 -37.15 -70.79 35.47
CA LYS A 343 -36.59 -72.07 35.92
C LYS A 343 -37.76 -73.01 36.24
N ALA A 344 -37.66 -74.21 35.68
CA ALA A 344 -38.60 -75.31 35.81
C ALA A 344 -38.89 -75.72 37.25
#